data_AF-A0A537RLJ4-F1
#
_entry.id   AF-A0A537RLJ4-F1
#
_cell.length_a   1.000
_cell.length_b   1.000
_cell.length_c   1.000
_cell.angle_alpha   90.00
_cell.angle_beta   90.00
_cell.angle_gamma   90.00
#
_symmetry.space_group_name_H-M   'P 1'
#
loop_
_entity.id
_entity.type
_entity.pdbx_description
1 polymer ?
#
loop_
_entity_poly.entity_id
_entity_poly.type
_entity_poly.pdbx_seq_one_letter_code
_entity_poly.pdbx_strand_id
1 'polypeptide(L)'
;FAIGDCAACPWPGHDHPVPPRAQAAHQQASHLARQLPRRLAGEPLSEWRYRDFGSLVSLGHYSTVGSLMGKLIGGNLFIEGVFAGLMYKSLYKMHQLALHGLTKVSLDTVARLITRRTEPHVKLH
;
A
#
# COMPACT_ATOMS: atom_id res chain seq x y z
N PHE A 1 16.54 14.93 12.69
CA PHE A 1 16.06 13.93 11.72
C PHE A 1 15.56 14.66 10.49
N ALA A 2 15.79 14.12 9.28
CA ALA A 2 15.23 14.63 8.02
C ALA A 2 14.56 13.48 7.28
N ILE A 3 13.43 13.74 6.61
CA ILE A 3 12.60 12.73 5.92
C ILE A 3 12.02 13.31 4.63
N GLY A 4 11.65 12.44 3.70
CA GLY A 4 11.03 12.82 2.42
C GLY A 4 12.02 13.52 1.49
N ASP A 5 11.51 14.40 0.64
CA ASP A 5 12.28 15.00 -0.46
C ASP A 5 13.39 15.94 0.02
N CYS A 6 13.40 16.35 1.29
CA CYS A 6 14.49 17.11 1.89
C CYS A 6 15.66 16.23 2.39
N ALA A 7 15.57 14.90 2.26
CA ALA A 7 16.56 13.96 2.74
C ALA A 7 17.07 13.03 1.62
N ALA A 8 18.37 13.09 1.34
CA ALA A 8 19.05 12.12 0.48
C ALA A 8 19.50 10.91 1.32
N CYS A 9 18.62 9.91 1.46
CA CYS A 9 18.95 8.69 2.21
C CYS A 9 19.80 7.72 1.37
N PRO A 10 20.95 7.24 1.88
CA PRO A 10 21.70 6.16 1.26
C PRO A 10 20.84 4.91 1.10
N TRP A 11 20.98 4.22 -0.03
CA TRP A 11 20.34 2.93 -0.25
C TRP A 11 21.41 1.83 -0.24
N PRO A 12 21.55 1.07 0.88
CA PRO A 12 22.56 0.03 0.97
C PRO A 12 22.46 -0.96 -0.19
N GLY A 13 23.59 -1.24 -0.83
CA GLY A 13 23.69 -2.14 -1.99
C GLY A 13 23.32 -1.54 -3.34
N HIS A 14 23.09 -0.21 -3.41
CA HIS A 14 22.79 0.51 -4.65
C HIS A 14 23.73 1.72 -4.79
N ASP A 15 24.06 2.07 -6.04
CA ASP A 15 24.94 3.22 -6.34
C ASP A 15 24.25 4.59 -6.22
N HIS A 16 22.94 4.59 -5.95
CA HIS A 16 22.11 5.80 -5.88
C HIS A 16 21.32 5.86 -4.56
N PRO A 17 20.96 7.06 -4.08
CA PRO A 17 20.11 7.22 -2.91
C PRO A 17 18.70 6.68 -3.17
N VAL A 18 17.95 6.47 -2.07
CA VAL A 18 16.54 6.09 -2.14
C VAL A 18 15.76 7.11 -2.98
N PRO A 19 14.92 6.67 -3.93
CA PRO A 19 14.22 7.59 -4.82
C PRO A 19 13.24 8.50 -4.06
N PRO A 20 13.11 9.78 -4.48
CA PRO A 20 12.18 10.73 -3.86
C PRO A 20 10.75 10.40 -4.28
N ARG A 21 10.13 9.45 -3.55
CA ARG A 21 8.75 8.99 -3.78
C ARG A 21 7.94 9.16 -2.50
N ALA A 22 6.64 9.40 -2.64
CA ALA A 22 5.70 9.46 -1.52
C ALA A 22 5.79 8.21 -0.61
N GLN A 23 6.04 7.04 -1.20
CA GLN A 23 6.26 5.81 -0.46
C GLN A 23 7.51 5.85 0.44
N ALA A 24 8.62 6.41 -0.04
CA ALA A 24 9.84 6.54 0.75
C ALA A 24 9.61 7.48 1.94
N ALA A 25 8.99 8.64 1.69
CA ALA A 25 8.61 9.59 2.73
C ALA A 25 7.70 8.94 3.80
N HIS A 26 6.70 8.15 3.37
CA HIS A 26 5.80 7.45 4.29
C HIS A 26 6.51 6.41 5.16
N GLN A 27 7.43 5.63 4.58
CA GLN A 27 8.23 4.66 5.33
C GLN A 27 9.18 5.33 6.32
N GLN A 28 9.82 6.42 5.93
CA GLN A 28 10.71 7.20 6.79
C GLN A 28 9.96 7.84 7.96
N ALA A 29 8.79 8.44 7.70
CA ALA A 29 7.93 9.02 8.73
C ALA A 29 7.46 7.96 9.74
N SER A 30 6.99 6.81 9.24
CA SER A 30 6.52 5.70 10.09
C SER A 30 7.63 5.12 10.95
N HIS A 31 8.85 5.04 10.42
CA HIS A 31 10.02 4.61 11.19
C HIS A 31 10.38 5.64 12.27
N LEU A 32 10.48 6.92 11.91
CA LEU A 32 10.83 8.00 12.83
C LEU A 32 9.83 8.12 13.99
N ALA A 33 8.53 7.96 13.72
CA ALA A 33 7.49 7.96 14.76
C ALA A 33 7.74 6.90 15.86
N ARG A 34 8.28 5.73 15.48
CA ARG A 34 8.66 4.67 16.44
C ARG A 34 9.99 4.92 17.13
N GLN A 35 10.90 5.66 16.49
CA GLN A 35 12.22 5.96 17.04
C GLN A 35 12.22 7.14 18.01
N LEU A 36 11.31 8.11 17.85
CA LEU A 36 11.27 9.30 18.69
C LEU A 36 11.14 8.97 20.19
N PRO A 37 10.22 8.10 20.65
CA PRO A 37 10.16 7.69 22.05
C PRO A 37 11.45 7.02 22.55
N ARG A 38 12.05 6.16 21.73
CA ARG A 38 13.32 5.48 22.06
C ARG A 38 14.45 6.49 22.24
N ARG A 39 14.53 7.48 21.36
CA ARG A 39 15.52 8.56 21.45
C ARG A 39 15.37 9.39 22.71
N LEU A 40 14.13 9.65 23.13
CA LEU A 40 13.80 10.37 24.37
C LEU A 40 14.12 9.52 25.61
N ALA A 41 13.96 8.20 25.53
CA ALA A 41 14.34 7.26 26.58
C ALA A 41 15.86 6.96 26.65
N GLY A 42 16.67 7.56 25.76
CA GLY A 42 18.11 7.30 25.70
C GLY A 42 18.47 5.94 25.08
N GLU A 43 17.51 5.25 24.47
CA GLU A 43 17.73 3.97 23.80
C GLU A 43 18.39 4.15 22.42
N PRO A 44 19.14 3.13 21.95
CA PRO A 44 19.69 3.13 20.61
C PRO A 44 18.60 3.09 19.53
N LEU A 45 18.79 3.85 18.46
CA LEU A 45 17.90 3.86 17.29
C LEU A 45 18.05 2.56 16.50
N SER A 46 16.96 2.02 15.96
CA SER A 46 17.04 0.92 14.99
C SER A 46 17.39 1.43 13.60
N GLU A 47 18.08 0.61 12.81
CA GLU A 47 18.33 0.91 11.40
C GLU A 47 17.02 0.99 10.60
N TRP A 48 16.98 1.94 9.66
CA TRP A 48 15.94 2.02 8.64
C TRP A 48 16.41 1.39 7.33
N ARG A 49 15.51 0.65 6.67
CA ARG A 49 15.75 0.07 5.34
C ARG A 49 14.58 0.38 4.43
N TYR A 50 14.87 0.87 3.23
CA TYR A 50 13.87 1.11 2.20
C TYR A 50 13.37 -0.21 1.62
N ARG A 51 12.05 -0.35 1.48
CA ARG A 51 11.42 -1.45 0.77
C ARG A 51 10.62 -0.89 -0.40
N ASP A 52 11.00 -1.20 -1.64
CA ASP A 52 10.19 -0.79 -2.80
C ASP A 52 8.92 -1.66 -2.88
N PHE A 53 7.77 -1.05 -3.17
CA PHE A 53 6.48 -1.70 -3.33
C PHE A 53 5.98 -1.60 -4.78
N GLY A 54 6.79 -1.04 -5.69
CA GLY A 54 6.41 -0.74 -7.07
C GLY A 54 5.79 0.66 -7.20
N SER A 55 5.44 1.04 -8.42
CA SER A 55 4.81 2.33 -8.72
C SER A 55 3.63 2.11 -9.66
N LEU A 56 2.48 2.71 -9.35
CA LEU A 56 1.32 2.73 -10.22
C LEU A 56 1.37 4.00 -11.07
N VAL A 57 1.59 3.85 -12.38
CA VAL A 57 1.48 4.96 -13.32
C VAL A 57 0.15 4.79 -14.06
N SER A 58 -0.75 5.77 -13.89
CA SER A 58 -1.98 5.82 -14.68
C SER A 58 -1.63 6.22 -16.10
N LEU A 59 -1.54 5.26 -17.02
CA LEU A 59 -1.54 5.54 -18.44
C LEU A 59 -2.95 5.98 -18.79
N GLY A 60 -3.14 7.30 -18.89
CA GLY A 60 -4.43 7.94 -19.13
C GLY A 60 -5.19 7.30 -20.29
N HIS A 61 -6.52 7.30 -20.14
CA HIS A 61 -7.52 6.81 -21.10
C HIS A 61 -7.09 6.90 -22.58
N TYR A 62 -6.61 5.79 -23.14
CA TYR A 62 -6.70 5.57 -24.59
C TYR A 62 -7.95 4.74 -24.87
N SER A 63 -9.03 5.48 -25.07
CA SER A 63 -10.24 5.08 -25.79
C SER A 63 -9.86 4.46 -27.13
N THR A 64 -9.65 3.14 -27.19
CA THR A 64 -9.68 2.21 -28.38
C THR A 64 -8.91 0.90 -28.12
N VAL A 65 -9.13 0.19 -27.01
CA VAL A 65 -8.51 -1.14 -26.78
C VAL A 65 -9.57 -2.23 -26.55
N GLY A 66 -10.75 -2.11 -27.15
CA GLY A 66 -11.76 -3.19 -27.20
C GLY A 66 -11.39 -4.33 -28.16
N SER A 67 -10.45 -4.12 -29.10
CA SER A 67 -10.06 -5.11 -30.12
C SER A 67 -8.69 -5.76 -29.87
N LEU A 68 -7.76 -5.08 -29.18
CA LEU A 68 -6.41 -5.59 -28.88
C LEU A 68 -6.31 -6.34 -27.53
N MET A 69 -7.25 -6.14 -26.61
CA MET A 69 -7.20 -6.74 -25.27
C MET A 69 -7.48 -8.26 -25.24
N GLY A 70 -7.85 -8.87 -26.37
CA GLY A 70 -8.06 -10.31 -26.48
C GLY A 70 -6.80 -11.15 -26.71
N LYS A 71 -5.67 -10.55 -27.13
CA LYS A 71 -4.47 -11.30 -27.57
C LYS A 71 -3.18 -11.01 -26.80
N LEU A 72 -3.19 -10.03 -25.89
CA LEU A 72 -2.01 -9.54 -25.17
C LEU A 72 -2.24 -9.47 -23.65
N ILE A 73 -3.04 -10.39 -23.11
CA ILE A 73 -3.14 -10.64 -21.66
C ILE A 73 -1.85 -11.36 -21.21
N GLY A 74 -0.72 -10.67 -21.34
CA GLY A 74 0.54 -11.03 -20.69
C GLY A 74 0.46 -10.63 -19.22
N GLY A 75 0.94 -11.50 -18.33
CA GLY A 75 0.69 -11.49 -16.88
C GLY A 75 0.93 -10.18 -16.11
N ASN A 76 1.64 -9.19 -16.67
CA ASN A 76 1.86 -7.90 -16.03
C ASN A 76 0.54 -7.13 -15.76
N LEU A 77 -0.36 -7.04 -16.74
CA LEU A 77 -1.60 -6.27 -16.59
C LEU A 77 -2.55 -6.90 -15.56
N PHE A 78 -2.54 -8.23 -15.45
CA PHE A 78 -3.36 -8.95 -14.48
C PHE A 78 -2.84 -8.77 -13.05
N ILE A 79 -1.52 -8.81 -12.86
CA ILE A 79 -0.87 -8.52 -11.57
C ILE A 79 -1.12 -7.06 -11.16
N GLU A 80 -1.00 -6.13 -12.10
CA GLU A 80 -1.31 -4.71 -11.89
C GLU A 80 -2.77 -4.50 -11.48
N GLY A 81 -3.73 -5.18 -12.12
CA GLY A 81 -5.16 -5.10 -11.77
C GLY A 81 -5.48 -5.60 -10.35
N VAL A 82 -4.90 -6.74 -9.96
CA VAL A 82 -5.05 -7.29 -8.60
C VAL A 82 -4.40 -6.38 -7.55
N PHE A 83 -3.22 -5.84 -7.85
CA PHE A 83 -2.50 -4.95 -6.95
C PHE A 83 -3.19 -3.59 -6.80
N ALA A 84 -3.70 -3.01 -7.89
CA ALA A 84 -4.51 -1.80 -7.86
C ALA A 84 -5.78 -1.98 -7.00
N GLY A 85 -6.46 -3.13 -7.12
CA GLY A 85 -7.61 -3.47 -6.29
C GLY A 85 -7.25 -3.60 -4.80
N LEU A 86 -6.08 -4.17 -4.49
CA LEU A 86 -5.55 -4.25 -3.12
C LEU A 86 -5.18 -2.88 -2.56
N MET A 87 -4.54 -2.02 -3.36
CA MET A 87 -4.19 -0.66 -2.96
C MET A 87 -5.43 0.20 -2.69
N TYR A 88 -6.43 0.15 -3.57
CA TYR A 88 -7.70 0.86 -3.38
C TYR A 88 -8.39 0.44 -2.08
N LYS A 89 -8.49 -0.88 -1.83
CA LYS A 89 -9.04 -1.43 -0.59
C LYS A 89 -8.22 -1.03 0.64
N SER A 90 -6.90 -0.97 0.51
CA SER A 90 -5.99 -0.61 1.61
C SER A 90 -6.10 0.86 1.98
N LEU A 91 -6.12 1.76 0.98
CA LEU A 91 -6.33 3.20 1.20
C LEU A 91 -7.68 3.48 1.87
N TYR A 92 -8.74 2.83 1.40
CA TYR A 92 -10.07 2.93 2.00
C TYR A 92 -10.10 2.44 3.45
N LYS A 93 -9.47 1.28 3.73
CA LYS A 93 -9.39 0.74 5.09
C LYS A 93 -8.49 1.56 6.01
N MET A 94 -7.41 2.16 5.51
CA MET A 94 -6.52 3.02 6.30
C MET A 94 -7.24 4.30 6.75
N HIS A 95 -8.10 4.87 5.89
CA HIS A 95 -8.97 5.99 6.25
C HIS A 95 -9.99 5.59 7.34
N GLN A 96 -10.63 4.42 7.21
CA GLN A 96 -11.55 3.91 8.23
C GLN A 96 -10.86 3.55 9.55
N LEU A 97 -9.62 3.05 9.51
CA LEU A 97 -8.81 2.74 10.68
C LEU A 97 -8.39 3.99 11.45
N ALA A 98 -8.06 5.08 10.74
CA ALA A 98 -7.72 6.36 11.35
C ALA A 98 -8.89 7.02 12.08
N LEU A 99 -10.14 6.74 11.68
CA LEU A 99 -11.34 7.32 12.27
C LEU A 99 -12.00 6.47 13.38
N HIS A 100 -11.82 5.14 13.37
CA HIS A 100 -12.57 4.23 14.27
C HIS A 100 -11.75 3.21 15.07
N GLY A 101 -10.43 3.12 14.87
CA GLY A 101 -9.56 2.16 15.56
C GLY A 101 -9.64 0.72 15.03
N LEU A 102 -8.57 -0.05 15.26
CA LEU A 102 -8.36 -1.42 14.73
C LEU A 102 -9.45 -2.43 15.12
N THR A 103 -10.06 -2.26 16.30
CA THR A 103 -11.02 -3.23 16.85
C THR A 103 -12.33 -3.25 16.06
N LYS A 104 -12.89 -2.08 15.72
CA LYS A 104 -14.16 -1.99 14.98
C LYS A 104 -14.04 -2.56 13.57
N VAL A 105 -12.97 -2.22 12.83
CA VAL A 105 -12.75 -2.69 11.44
C VAL A 105 -12.52 -4.19 11.37
N SER A 106 -11.81 -4.75 12.36
CA SER A 106 -11.58 -6.20 12.45
C SER A 106 -12.89 -6.94 12.72
N LEU A 107 -13.66 -6.48 13.70
CA LEU A 107 -14.97 -7.05 14.04
C LEU A 107 -15.93 -6.99 12.86
N ASP A 108 -15.98 -5.85 12.17
CA ASP A 108 -16.82 -5.64 10.98
C ASP A 108 -16.40 -6.53 9.80
N THR A 109 -15.10 -6.79 9.63
CA THR A 109 -14.59 -7.68 8.58
C THR A 109 -14.95 -9.13 8.89
N VAL A 110 -14.80 -9.57 10.15
CA VAL A 110 -15.21 -10.90 10.61
C VAL A 110 -16.72 -11.07 10.49
N ALA A 111 -17.51 -10.09 10.93
CA ALA A 111 -18.96 -10.11 10.86
C ALA A 111 -19.44 -10.24 9.41
N ARG A 112 -18.86 -9.47 8.47
CA ARG A 112 -19.17 -9.58 7.04
C ARG A 112 -18.73 -10.91 6.44
N LEU A 113 -17.59 -11.46 6.85
CA LEU A 113 -17.13 -12.77 6.37
C LEU A 113 -18.09 -13.90 6.79
N ILE A 114 -18.64 -13.79 8.00
CA ILE A 114 -19.63 -14.73 8.54
C ILE A 114 -20.98 -14.57 7.83
N THR A 115 -21.47 -13.34 7.65
CA THR A 115 -22.77 -13.09 6.97
C THR A 115 -22.73 -13.43 5.48
N ARG A 116 -21.62 -13.20 4.79
CA ARG A 116 -21.46 -13.61 3.38
C ARG A 116 -21.44 -15.13 3.19
N ARG A 117 -21.23 -15.90 4.26
CA ARG A 117 -21.32 -17.36 4.26
C ARG A 117 -22.76 -17.86 4.48
N THR A 118 -23.67 -16.98 4.88
CA THR A 118 -25.08 -17.30 5.19
C THR A 118 -26.09 -16.72 4.19
N GLU A 119 -25.68 -15.93 3.19
CA GLU A 119 -26.56 -15.59 2.08
C GLU A 119 -26.64 -16.77 1.08
N PRO A 120 -27.83 -17.36 0.86
CA PRO A 120 -27.99 -18.41 -0.13
C PRO A 120 -27.83 -17.80 -1.52
N HIS A 121 -27.01 -18.45 -2.33
CA HIS A 121 -26.87 -18.17 -3.76
C HIS A 121 -28.24 -18.40 -4.41
N VAL A 122 -29.00 -17.33 -4.66
CA VAL A 122 -30.22 -17.42 -5.46
C VAL A 122 -29.78 -17.77 -6.89
N LYS A 123 -29.98 -19.03 -7.26
CA LYS A 123 -29.98 -19.48 -8.65
C LYS A 123 -31.22 -18.89 -9.31
N LEU A 124 -31.05 -18.03 -10.32
CA LEU A 124 -32.09 -17.81 -11.32
C LEU A 124 -31.91 -18.84 -12.44
N HIS A 125 -32.95 -19.64 -12.66
CA HIS A 125 -33.31 -20.19 -13.97
C HIS A 125 -34.14 -19.14 -14.70
#